data_AF-A0A4R7NN66-F1
#
_entry.id   AF-A0A4R7NN66-F1
#
_cell.length_a   1.000
_cell.length_b   1.000
_cell.length_c   1.000
_cell.angle_alpha   90.00
_cell.angle_beta   90.00
_cell.angle_gamma   90.00
#
_symmetry.space_group_name_H-M   'P 1'
#
loop_
_entity.id
_entity.type
_entity.pdbx_description
1 polymer ?
#
loop_
_entity_poly.entity_id
_entity_poly.type
_entity_poly.pdbx_seq_one_letter_code
_entity_poly.pdbx_strand_id
1 'polypeptide(L)' 'MKMLMCREATRLMSKRLDVSLGIQEKMALKFHLAMCGACKQCNKQFQLLHDAGRVLEHQTTAMPFDVGGDSR' A
#
# COMPACT_ATOMS: atom_id res chain seq x y z
N MET A 1 17.39 -18.96 5.29
CA MET A 1 16.26 -18.14 4.78
C MET A 1 15.27 -17.93 5.91
N LYS A 2 15.03 -16.68 6.32
CA LYS A 2 14.06 -16.37 7.38
C LYS A 2 12.66 -16.51 6.77
N MET A 3 11.82 -17.42 7.30
CA MET A 3 10.43 -17.52 6.84
C MET A 3 9.71 -16.21 7.15
N LEU A 4 9.32 -15.48 6.11
CA LEU A 4 8.49 -14.29 6.23
C LEU A 4 7.12 -14.74 6.74
N MET A 5 6.72 -14.29 7.93
CA MET A 5 5.41 -14.59 8.50
C MET A 5 4.34 -13.71 7.86
N CYS A 6 3.08 -14.18 7.82
CA CYS A 6 1.97 -13.42 7.24
C CYS A 6 1.85 -12.00 7.81
N ARG A 7 2.08 -11.82 9.12
CA ARG A 7 2.09 -10.49 9.78
C ARG A 7 3.14 -9.56 9.18
N GLU A 8 4.34 -10.07 8.94
CA GLU A 8 5.43 -9.31 8.36
C GLU A 8 5.20 -9.05 6.86
N ALA A 9 4.60 -10.01 6.15
CA ALA A 9 4.15 -9.82 4.78
C ALA A 9 3.18 -8.64 4.68
N THR A 10 2.13 -8.61 5.53
CA THR A 10 1.17 -7.49 5.57
C THR A 10 1.86 -6.16 5.92
N ARG A 11 2.82 -6.17 6.85
CA ARG A 11 3.62 -4.96 7.17
C ARG A 11 4.37 -4.44 5.94
N LEU A 12 5.01 -5.32 5.17
CA LEU A 12 5.71 -4.94 3.93
C LEU A 12 4.73 -4.52 2.82
N MET A 13 3.54 -5.11 2.74
CA MET A 13 2.48 -4.69 1.81
C MET A 13 1.96 -3.28 2.09
N SER A 14 1.87 -2.87 3.36
CA SER A 14 1.54 -1.50 3.74
C SER A 14 2.73 -0.57 3.44
N LYS A 15 3.92 -0.92 3.93
CA LYS A 15 5.14 -0.11 3.78
C LYS A 15 5.42 0.25 2.32
N ARG A 16 5.20 -0.69 1.37
CA ARG A 16 5.44 -0.43 -0.06
C ARG A 16 4.52 0.64 -0.69
N LEU A 17 3.38 0.94 -0.05
CA LEU A 17 2.44 1.95 -0.52
C LEU A 17 2.89 3.35 -0.10
N ASP A 18 3.56 3.45 1.06
CA ASP A 18 4.06 4.70 1.60
C ASP A 18 5.48 5.00 1.11
N VAL A 19 6.35 3.99 1.07
CA VAL A 19 7.77 4.13 0.73
C VAL A 19 8.28 2.95 -0.10
N SER A 20 9.35 3.17 -0.85
CA SER A 20 10.00 2.08 -1.59
C SER A 20 10.59 1.04 -0.65
N LEU A 21 10.25 -0.24 -0.88
CA LEU A 21 10.90 -1.36 -0.19
C LEU A 21 12.34 -1.57 -0.67
N GLY A 22 13.19 -2.02 0.26
CA GLY A 22 14.52 -2.52 -0.08
C GLY A 22 14.46 -3.79 -0.95
N ILE A 23 15.53 -4.09 -1.67
CA ILE A 23 15.57 -5.22 -2.62
C ILE A 23 15.28 -6.56 -1.91
N GLN A 24 15.87 -6.78 -0.74
CA GLN A 24 15.65 -7.99 0.05
C GLN A 24 14.19 -8.10 0.53
N GLU A 25 13.59 -7.00 1.00
CA GLU A 25 12.18 -6.93 1.41
C GLU A 25 11.25 -7.26 0.24
N LYS A 26 11.53 -6.70 -0.95
CA LYS A 26 10.77 -7.00 -2.18
C LYS A 26 10.83 -8.48 -2.53
N MET A 27 12.00 -9.09 -2.48
CA MET A 27 12.17 -10.51 -2.82
C MET A 27 11.49 -11.43 -1.80
N ALA A 28 11.64 -11.15 -0.51
CA ALA A 28 10.99 -11.93 0.55
C ALA A 28 9.46 -11.85 0.45
N LEU A 29 8.91 -10.64 0.21
CA LEU A 29 7.48 -10.44 0.01
C LEU A 29 6.98 -11.19 -1.24
N LYS A 30 7.66 -11.08 -2.38
CA LYS A 30 7.30 -11.81 -3.61
C LYS A 30 7.26 -13.32 -3.38
N PHE A 31 8.26 -13.88 -2.70
CA PHE A 31 8.29 -15.30 -2.38
C PHE A 31 7.10 -15.71 -1.50
N HIS A 32 6.79 -14.94 -0.45
CA HIS A 32 5.65 -15.23 0.42
C HIS A 32 4.30 -15.17 -0.32
N LEU A 33 4.11 -14.18 -1.19
CA LEU A 33 2.89 -14.05 -2.00
C LEU A 33 2.72 -15.19 -3.01
N ALA A 34 3.80 -15.84 -3.43
CA ALA A 34 3.74 -16.99 -4.32
C ALA A 34 3.21 -18.26 -3.61
N MET A 35 3.46 -18.39 -2.30
CA MET A 35 3.09 -19.58 -1.52
C MET A 35 1.86 -19.40 -0.62
N CYS A 36 1.47 -18.17 -0.29
CA CYS A 36 0.34 -17.89 0.61
C CYS A 36 -0.82 -17.20 -0.13
N GLY A 37 -1.90 -17.96 -0.38
CA GLY A 37 -3.10 -17.45 -1.06
C GLY A 37 -3.80 -16.32 -0.30
N ALA A 38 -3.89 -16.41 1.03
CA ALA A 38 -4.50 -15.37 1.86
C ALA A 38 -3.75 -14.03 1.75
N CYS A 39 -2.42 -14.08 1.83
CA CYS A 39 -1.57 -12.89 1.65
C CYS A 39 -1.64 -12.36 0.21
N LYS A 40 -1.74 -13.23 -0.80
CA LYS A 40 -1.96 -12.82 -2.20
C LYS A 40 -3.28 -12.07 -2.38
N GLN A 41 -4.36 -12.52 -1.75
CA GLN A 41 -5.64 -11.81 -1.82
C GLN A 41 -5.58 -10.49 -1.05
N CYS A 42 -5.04 -10.50 0.17
CA CYS A 42 -4.82 -9.29 0.97
C CYS A 42 -4.05 -8.23 0.18
N ASN A 43 -2.95 -8.63 -0.48
CA ASN A 43 -2.14 -7.76 -1.33
C ASN A 43 -2.95 -7.06 -2.44
N LYS A 44 -3.91 -7.75 -3.06
CA LYS A 44 -4.79 -7.17 -4.07
C LYS A 44 -5.74 -6.14 -3.47
N GLN A 45 -6.27 -6.39 -2.26
CA GLN A 45 -7.12 -5.42 -1.56
C GLN A 45 -6.35 -4.12 -1.26
N PHE A 46 -5.10 -4.23 -0.80
CA PHE A 46 -4.23 -3.08 -0.58
C PHE A 46 -4.00 -2.26 -1.86
N GLN A 47 -3.81 -2.92 -3.01
CA GLN A 47 -3.66 -2.25 -4.30
C GLN A 47 -4.95 -1.54 -4.73
N LEU A 48 -6.09 -2.21 -4.60
CA LEU A 48 -7.41 -1.64 -4.92
C LEU A 48 -7.66 -0.34 -4.14
N LEU A 49 -7.40 -0.36 -2.82
CA LEU A 49 -7.57 0.81 -1.96
C LEU A 49 -6.61 1.95 -2.36
N HIS A 50 -5.36 1.64 -2.65
CA HIS A 50 -4.37 2.62 -3.08
C HIS A 50 -4.74 3.26 -4.43
N ASP A 51 -5.17 2.46 -5.39
CA ASP A 51 -5.57 2.95 -6.72
C ASP A 51 -6.83 3.82 -6.61
N ALA A 52 -7.80 3.43 -5.79
CA ALA A 52 -8.99 4.25 -5.52
C ALA A 52 -8.62 5.61 -4.90
N GLY A 53 -7.68 5.63 -3.95
CA GLY A 53 -7.16 6.87 -3.36
C GLY A 53 -6.54 7.80 -4.39
N ARG A 54 -5.73 7.27 -5.32
CA ARG A 54 -5.12 8.06 -6.40
C ARG A 54 -6.14 8.65 -7.38
N VAL A 55 -7.19 7.89 -7.69
CA VAL A 55 -8.30 8.39 -8.52
C VAL A 55 -9.02 9.54 -7.83
N LEU A 56 -9.25 9.43 -6.53
CA LEU A 56 -9.91 10.48 -5.75
C LEU A 56 -9.05 11.75 -5.64
N GLU A 57 -7.75 11.61 -5.39
CA GLU A 57 -6.80 12.72 -5.37
C GLU A 57 -6.82 13.52 -6.69
N HIS A 58 -6.86 12.81 -7.82
CA HIS A 58 -6.97 13.43 -9.13
C HIS A 58 -8.33 14.15 -9.35
N GLN A 59 -9.42 13.64 -8.77
CA GLN A 59 -10.74 14.30 -8.84
C GLN A 59 -10.83 15.52 -7.90
N THR A 60 -10.24 15.44 -6.70
CA THR A 60 -10.16 16.54 -5.75
C THR A 60 -9.27 17.67 -6.26
N THR A 61 -8.19 17.39 -6.99
CA THR A 61 -7.30 18.44 -7.53
C THR A 61 -7.96 19.27 -8.64
N ALA A 62 -9.03 18.77 -9.27
CA ALA A 62 -9.83 19.52 -10.24
C ALA A 62 -10.90 20.43 -9.60
N MET A 63 -11.06 20.36 -8.28
CA MET A 63 -11.91 21.25 -7.49
C MET A 63 -10.98 22.11 -6.64
N PRO A 64 -10.93 23.44 -6.79
CA PRO A 64 -10.29 24.27 -5.78
C PRO A 64 -11.15 24.12 -4.52
N PHE A 65 -10.76 23.23 -3.62
CA PHE A 65 -11.22 23.31 -2.25
C PHE A 65 -10.53 24.53 -1.67
N ASP A 66 -11.24 25.67 -1.70
CA ASP A 66 -10.94 26.82 -0.85
C ASP A 66 -10.89 26.32 0.59
N VAL A 67 -9.67 26.04 1.09
CA VAL A 67 -9.41 25.91 2.51
C VAL A 67 -9.44 27.32 3.09
N GLY A 68 -10.66 27.87 3.16
CA GLY A 68 -10.97 29.04 3.97
C GLY A 68 -11.13 28.61 5.42
N GLY A 69 -10.15 28.92 6.25
CA GLY A 69 -10.24 28.85 7.72
C GLY A 69 -8.85 28.75 8.36
N ASP A 70 -8.46 29.56 9.33
CA ASP A 70 -9.15 30.55 10.16
C ASP A 70 -8.05 31.52 10.64
N SER A 71 -8.24 32.82 10.44
CA SER A 71 -7.51 33.84 11.20
C SER A 71 -8.21 34.01 12.54
N ARG A 72 -7.69 33.33 13.56
CA ARG A 72 -7.84 33.69 14.99
C ARG A 72 -6.60 33.29 15.77
#